data_AF-L8G2E8-F1
#
_entry.id   AF-L8G2E8-F1
#
_cell.length_a   1.000
_cell.length_b   1.000
_cell.length_c   1.000
_cell.angle_alpha   90.00
_cell.angle_beta   90.00
_cell.angle_gamma   90.00
#
_symmetry.space_group_name_H-M   'P 1'
#
loop_
_entity.id
_entity.type
_entity.pdbx_description
1 polymer ?
#
loop_
_entity_poly.entity_id
_entity_poly.type
_entity_poly.pdbx_seq_one_letter_code
_entity_poly.pdbx_strand_id
1 'polypeptide(L)'
;MKQLLVYYYRVVHCEGGHLTRAKPDKVLPGDIIRPTKTQTQAMDEIMAALAVEDAEETEQALKHAIRRLYLALICHTVGSVPFKSPVLSFCAMLSGKVRGKGRGLWEEPGNFNSHLSALTWVAQLVIFDYACFHEQDDEDQIPVFLARMCKKFFQQLAETPFGHILQWRLYLFKVGKAAIAKHQARWSLNGQKVEYRGVELQMTQISHLVLSEYQKAHSLLCDELLFGGKGLIPMESWRLKDDLDLEEFGGSWLSHPSNSEFLDGAELALFRRIQGNDKLRAMFLTTAVDGSVALCPKAMAIYEAHAQDFLGSGLILCHVPPGPPVRASELLSVTWRNTARQRHLLIWEKLVKLYVQYHKGQQQSGVYKDNIRFLPKAIGDLLLTYIAYVIPLRQMFLRQQTPGALISPYL
;
A
#
# COMPACT_ATOMS: atom_id res chain seq x y z
N MET A 1 14.54 11.58 0.72
CA MET A 1 15.30 12.81 0.40
C MET A 1 15.11 13.95 1.40
N LYS A 2 13.90 14.22 1.93
CA LYS A 2 13.71 15.21 3.02
C LYS A 2 14.70 15.05 4.19
N GLN A 3 14.88 13.82 4.69
CA GLN A 3 15.84 13.54 5.76
C GLN A 3 17.30 13.84 5.37
N LEU A 4 17.67 13.63 4.10
CA LEU A 4 19.00 13.97 3.59
C LEU A 4 19.20 15.49 3.54
N LEU A 5 18.20 16.27 3.11
CA LEU A 5 18.27 17.74 3.16
C LEU A 5 18.43 18.24 4.60
N VAL A 6 17.62 17.73 5.53
CA VAL A 6 17.70 18.09 6.94
C VAL A 6 19.07 17.73 7.51
N TYR A 7 19.61 16.55 7.14
CA TYR A 7 20.95 16.14 7.52
C TYR A 7 22.01 17.09 6.97
N TYR A 8 21.94 17.42 5.67
CA TYR A 8 22.87 18.34 5.02
C TYR A 8 22.85 19.71 5.71
N TYR A 9 21.67 20.29 5.90
CA TYR A 9 21.53 21.57 6.60
C TYR A 9 22.17 21.53 7.99
N ARG A 10 21.77 20.56 8.82
CA ARG A 10 22.19 20.49 10.24
C ARG A 10 23.66 20.13 10.44
N VAL A 11 24.20 19.26 9.60
CA VAL A 11 25.53 18.65 9.82
C VAL A 11 26.61 19.26 8.93
N VAL A 12 26.23 19.82 7.78
CA VAL A 12 27.17 20.35 6.78
C VAL A 12 27.12 21.87 6.68
N HIS A 13 25.92 22.47 6.72
CA HIS A 13 25.76 23.91 6.50
C HIS A 13 25.75 24.73 7.79
N CYS A 14 25.07 24.28 8.85
CA CYS A 14 25.00 25.01 10.12
C CYS A 14 26.34 25.02 10.88
N GLU A 15 26.89 26.21 11.12
CA GLU A 15 28.20 26.42 11.77
C GLU A 15 28.25 25.95 13.24
N GLY A 16 27.10 25.84 13.92
CA GLY A 16 27.02 25.40 15.32
C GLY A 16 27.16 23.88 15.54
N GLY A 17 27.12 23.07 14.48
CA GLY A 17 27.21 21.62 14.53
C GLY A 17 25.99 20.93 15.19
N HIS A 18 25.43 19.92 14.55
CA HIS A 18 24.29 19.18 15.13
C HIS A 18 24.69 18.13 16.19
N LEU A 19 25.94 17.65 16.13
CA LEU A 19 26.42 16.54 16.95
C LEU A 19 27.36 17.05 18.04
N THR A 20 27.20 16.52 19.25
CA THR A 20 28.03 16.91 20.39
C THR A 20 29.30 16.07 20.49
N ARG A 21 30.43 16.73 20.76
CA ARG A 21 31.68 16.06 21.11
C ARG A 21 31.63 15.65 22.58
N ALA A 22 31.62 14.35 22.84
CA ALA A 22 31.75 13.81 24.20
C ALA A 22 33.19 13.90 24.72
N LYS A 23 34.17 13.96 23.82
CA LYS A 23 35.60 14.15 24.11
C LYS A 23 36.23 15.09 23.06
N PRO A 24 37.24 15.89 23.40
CA PRO A 24 37.84 16.88 22.49
C PRO A 24 38.44 16.29 21.21
N ASP A 25 38.94 15.06 21.29
CA ASP A 25 39.58 14.30 20.20
C ASP A 25 38.58 13.55 19.30
N LYS A 26 37.28 13.57 19.65
CA LYS A 26 36.26 12.85 18.88
C LYS A 26 35.96 13.56 17.56
N VAL A 27 36.33 12.89 16.47
CA VAL A 27 35.98 13.31 15.10
C VAL A 27 34.47 13.16 14.88
N LEU A 28 33.83 14.24 14.44
CA LEU A 28 32.43 14.28 14.06
C LEU A 28 32.28 14.21 12.53
N PRO A 29 31.10 13.80 12.01
CA PRO A 29 30.81 13.86 10.58
C PRO A 29 31.13 15.20 9.93
N GLY A 30 30.81 16.33 10.58
CA GLY A 30 31.12 17.67 10.06
C GLY A 30 32.63 17.95 9.89
N ASP A 31 33.49 17.24 10.63
CA ASP A 31 34.95 17.38 10.52
C ASP A 31 35.51 16.69 9.26
N ILE A 32 34.78 15.69 8.75
CA ILE A 32 35.19 14.84 7.62
C ILE A 32 34.53 15.30 6.32
N ILE A 33 33.25 15.69 6.37
CA ILE A 33 32.48 16.06 5.19
C ILE A 33 33.14 17.27 4.50
N ARG A 34 33.24 17.20 3.18
CA ARG A 34 33.75 18.27 2.32
C ARG A 34 32.75 18.50 1.20
N PRO A 35 31.78 19.42 1.36
CA PRO A 35 30.81 19.71 0.30
C PRO A 35 31.54 20.32 -0.92
N THR A 36 31.01 20.06 -2.11
CA THR A 36 31.52 20.70 -3.32
C THR A 36 31.06 22.16 -3.38
N LYS A 37 31.76 23.01 -4.15
CA LYS A 37 31.34 24.41 -4.36
C LYS A 37 29.88 24.51 -4.82
N THR A 38 29.47 23.63 -5.75
CA THR A 38 28.10 23.56 -6.25
C THR A 38 27.09 23.18 -5.16
N GLN A 39 27.45 22.28 -4.24
CA GLN A 39 26.58 21.91 -3.12
C GLN A 39 26.42 23.05 -2.12
N THR A 40 27.51 23.77 -1.80
CA THR A 40 27.44 24.96 -0.93
C THR A 40 26.59 26.05 -1.58
N GLN A 41 26.90 26.41 -2.83
CA GLN A 41 26.16 27.44 -3.56
C GLN A 41 24.67 27.14 -3.67
N ALA A 42 24.29 25.91 -4.03
CA ALA A 42 22.88 25.54 -4.12
C ALA A 42 22.16 25.61 -2.75
N MET A 43 22.88 25.36 -1.66
CA MET A 43 22.32 25.52 -0.31
C MET A 43 22.15 27.00 0.06
N ASP A 44 23.11 27.85 -0.30
CA ASP A 44 23.02 29.29 -0.07
C ASP A 44 21.86 29.90 -0.89
N GLU A 45 21.64 29.43 -2.12
CA GLU A 45 20.48 29.79 -2.96
C GLU A 45 19.15 29.40 -2.31
N ILE A 46 19.07 28.23 -1.66
CA ILE A 46 17.88 27.82 -0.90
C ILE A 46 17.64 28.77 0.27
N MET A 47 18.69 29.11 1.03
CA MET A 47 18.57 30.00 2.19
C MET A 47 18.19 31.43 1.77
N ALA A 48 18.73 31.91 0.65
CA ALA A 48 18.39 33.20 0.08
C ALA A 48 16.93 33.23 -0.38
N ALA A 49 16.45 32.19 -1.08
CA ALA A 49 15.05 32.10 -1.49
C ALA A 49 14.10 32.09 -0.27
N LEU A 50 14.44 31.36 0.79
CA LEU A 50 13.64 31.33 2.02
C LEU A 50 13.59 32.66 2.79
N ALA A 51 14.48 33.61 2.49
CA ALA A 51 14.53 34.93 3.12
C ALA A 51 13.69 35.99 2.40
N VAL A 52 13.12 35.68 1.23
CA VAL A 52 12.29 36.60 0.43
C VAL A 52 10.82 36.50 0.86
N GLU A 53 10.13 37.63 0.99
CA GLU A 53 8.74 37.71 1.49
C GLU A 53 7.65 37.51 0.41
N ASP A 54 7.99 37.66 -0.88
CA ASP A 54 7.05 37.45 -2.00
C ASP A 54 6.79 35.95 -2.23
N ALA A 55 5.54 35.50 -2.23
CA ALA A 55 5.21 34.08 -2.16
C ALA A 55 5.42 33.30 -3.49
N GLU A 56 5.14 33.91 -4.65
CA GLU A 56 5.01 33.16 -5.91
C GLU A 56 6.35 33.03 -6.66
N GLU A 57 7.11 34.12 -6.77
CA GLU A 57 8.47 34.11 -7.35
C GLU A 57 9.44 33.28 -6.47
N THR A 58 9.26 33.34 -5.15
CA THR A 58 10.04 32.57 -4.18
C THR A 58 9.81 31.06 -4.29
N GLU A 59 8.58 30.62 -4.58
CA GLU A 59 8.30 29.18 -4.68
C GLU A 59 9.07 28.54 -5.85
N GLN A 60 9.13 29.21 -7.00
CA GLN A 60 9.82 28.71 -8.18
C GLN A 60 11.35 28.73 -8.00
N ALA A 61 11.90 29.82 -7.46
CA ALA A 61 13.32 29.93 -7.14
C ALA A 61 13.75 28.85 -6.13
N LEU A 62 12.94 28.62 -5.09
CA LEU A 62 13.17 27.59 -4.09
C LEU A 62 13.15 26.18 -4.70
N LYS A 63 12.17 25.86 -5.55
CA LYS A 63 12.11 24.57 -6.26
C LYS A 63 13.37 24.34 -7.09
N HIS A 64 13.83 25.36 -7.79
CA HIS A 64 15.03 25.28 -8.63
C HIS A 64 16.30 25.06 -7.80
N ALA A 65 16.48 25.82 -6.72
CA ALA A 65 17.62 25.68 -5.82
C ALA A 65 17.65 24.30 -5.14
N ILE A 66 16.50 23.80 -4.70
CA ILE A 66 16.36 22.43 -4.16
C ILE A 66 16.75 21.38 -5.21
N ARG A 67 16.28 21.51 -6.46
CA ARG A 67 16.63 20.59 -7.54
C ARG A 67 18.12 20.58 -7.82
N ARG A 68 18.75 21.76 -7.91
CA ARG A 68 20.20 21.92 -8.07
C ARG A 68 20.98 21.25 -6.94
N LEU A 69 20.58 21.47 -5.69
CA LEU A 69 21.23 20.85 -4.54
C LEU A 69 21.14 19.33 -4.61
N TYR A 70 19.96 18.78 -4.89
CA TYR A 70 19.81 17.33 -5.01
C TYR A 70 20.64 16.75 -6.13
N LEU A 71 20.66 17.37 -7.31
CA LEU A 71 21.50 16.91 -8.41
C LEU A 71 22.99 16.98 -8.03
N ALA A 72 23.42 18.06 -7.37
CA ALA A 72 24.80 18.23 -6.92
C ALA A 72 25.21 17.22 -5.83
N LEU A 73 24.26 16.76 -4.99
CA LEU A 73 24.47 15.70 -4.01
C LEU A 73 24.55 14.31 -4.65
N ILE A 74 23.84 14.08 -5.75
CA ILE A 74 23.80 12.79 -6.45
C ILE A 74 25.00 12.67 -7.41
N CYS A 75 25.31 13.74 -8.14
CA CYS A 75 26.18 13.75 -9.32
C CYS A 75 27.53 14.43 -9.03
N HIS A 76 28.29 13.88 -8.10
CA HIS A 76 29.68 14.28 -7.84
C HIS A 76 30.60 13.08 -7.74
N THR A 77 31.90 13.32 -7.92
CA THR A 77 32.92 12.30 -7.71
C THR A 77 33.34 12.25 -6.26
N VAL A 78 33.69 11.04 -5.82
CA VAL A 78 34.12 10.73 -4.46
C VAL A 78 35.48 10.05 -4.61
N GLY A 79 36.54 10.75 -4.23
CA GLY A 79 37.88 10.19 -4.24
C GLY A 79 38.12 9.18 -3.12
N SER A 80 39.38 9.00 -2.72
CA SER A 80 39.83 7.98 -1.75
C SER A 80 39.23 8.05 -0.34
N VAL A 81 38.48 9.10 0.01
CA VAL A 81 37.82 9.26 1.31
C VAL A 81 36.31 9.34 1.12
N PRO A 82 35.58 8.19 1.15
CA PRO A 82 34.16 8.13 0.80
C PRO A 82 33.27 9.08 1.62
N PHE A 83 33.53 9.15 2.92
CA PHE A 83 32.72 9.95 3.86
C PHE A 83 32.94 11.46 3.79
N LYS A 84 33.79 11.95 2.87
CA LYS A 84 33.76 13.36 2.45
C LYS A 84 32.43 13.71 1.79
N SER A 85 31.79 12.73 1.15
CA SER A 85 30.46 12.90 0.56
C SER A 85 29.39 13.04 1.64
N PRO A 86 28.60 14.12 1.64
CA PRO A 86 27.46 14.29 2.54
C PRO A 86 26.47 13.12 2.45
N VAL A 87 26.28 12.57 1.24
CA VAL A 87 25.35 11.45 0.98
C VAL A 87 25.84 10.15 1.60
N LEU A 88 27.13 9.83 1.45
CA LEU A 88 27.69 8.60 2.04
C LEU A 88 27.80 8.70 3.57
N SER A 89 28.08 9.90 4.08
CA SER A 89 28.02 10.20 5.51
C SER A 89 26.60 10.02 6.07
N PHE A 90 25.58 10.53 5.38
CA PHE A 90 24.17 10.29 5.72
C PHE A 90 23.82 8.80 5.70
N CYS A 91 24.27 8.06 4.68
CA CYS A 91 24.06 6.61 4.63
C CYS A 91 24.71 5.90 5.82
N ALA A 92 25.91 6.31 6.26
CA ALA A 92 26.53 5.77 7.47
C ALA A 92 25.66 6.02 8.71
N MET A 93 25.06 7.20 8.84
CA MET A 93 24.14 7.49 9.95
C MET A 93 22.88 6.63 9.94
N LEU A 94 22.36 6.29 8.75
CA LEU A 94 21.22 5.38 8.59
C LEU A 94 21.54 3.92 8.96
N SER A 95 22.81 3.56 9.07
CA SER A 95 23.19 2.21 9.50
C SER A 95 23.04 2.01 11.02
N GLY A 96 22.84 3.10 11.78
CA GLY A 96 22.63 3.05 13.22
C GLY A 96 21.16 3.09 13.61
N LYS A 97 20.78 2.27 14.58
CA LYS A 97 19.48 2.23 15.24
C LYS A 97 19.59 2.71 16.67
N VAL A 98 18.73 3.65 17.06
CA VAL A 98 18.59 4.06 18.46
C VAL A 98 17.47 3.25 19.11
N ARG A 99 17.79 2.41 20.10
CA ARG A 99 16.80 1.89 21.06
C ARG A 99 17.01 2.58 22.40
N GLY A 100 15.95 2.69 23.20
CA GLY A 100 15.94 3.39 24.48
C GLY A 100 17.15 3.12 25.38
N LYS A 101 17.49 4.11 26.22
CA LYS A 101 18.72 4.22 27.04
C LYS A 101 20.04 4.31 26.25
N GLY A 102 20.02 4.93 25.07
CA GLY A 102 21.24 5.45 24.44
C GLY A 102 22.25 4.42 23.92
N ARG A 103 21.91 3.12 23.86
CA ARG A 103 22.76 2.12 23.21
C ARG A 103 22.40 2.03 21.73
N GLY A 104 23.32 2.46 20.87
CA GLY A 104 23.20 2.28 19.42
C GLY A 104 23.37 0.81 19.05
N LEU A 105 22.45 0.29 18.26
CA LEU A 105 22.58 -1.02 17.60
C LEU A 105 22.76 -0.77 16.10
N TRP A 106 23.52 -1.60 15.41
CA TRP A 106 23.59 -1.52 13.95
C TRP A 106 22.31 -2.09 13.31
N GLU A 107 21.88 -1.52 12.19
CA GLU A 107 20.79 -2.03 11.38
C GLU A 107 21.13 -3.40 10.79
N GLU A 108 20.10 -4.24 10.64
CA GLU A 108 20.28 -5.52 9.95
C GLU A 108 20.51 -5.30 8.46
N PRO A 109 21.29 -6.16 7.78
CA PRO A 109 21.65 -5.94 6.37
C PRO A 109 20.45 -5.69 5.45
N GLY A 110 19.34 -6.39 5.68
CA GLY A 110 18.09 -6.20 4.93
C GLY A 110 17.48 -4.82 5.12
N ASN A 111 17.39 -4.32 6.36
CA ASN A 111 16.83 -3.01 6.67
C ASN A 111 17.72 -1.89 6.10
N PHE A 112 19.03 -2.00 6.29
CA PHE A 112 19.95 -1.01 5.76
C PHE A 112 19.92 -0.98 4.23
N ASN A 113 19.86 -2.16 3.57
CA ASN A 113 19.70 -2.25 2.12
C ASN A 113 18.38 -1.63 1.63
N SER A 114 17.30 -1.71 2.42
CA SER A 114 16.04 -1.01 2.13
C SER A 114 16.21 0.51 2.13
N HIS A 115 16.94 1.07 3.10
CA HIS A 115 17.27 2.50 3.12
C HIS A 115 18.06 2.94 1.88
N LEU A 116 19.10 2.17 1.51
CA LEU A 116 19.90 2.45 0.32
C LEU A 116 19.07 2.32 -0.96
N SER A 117 18.16 1.36 -1.03
CA SER A 117 17.24 1.18 -2.16
C SER A 117 16.27 2.36 -2.29
N ALA A 118 15.72 2.85 -1.17
CA ALA A 118 14.87 4.04 -1.18
C ALA A 118 15.63 5.28 -1.69
N LEU A 119 16.88 5.48 -1.25
CA LEU A 119 17.72 6.56 -1.78
C LEU A 119 18.01 6.41 -3.27
N THR A 120 18.27 5.18 -3.74
CA THR A 120 18.48 4.86 -5.16
C THR A 120 17.27 5.27 -5.98
N TRP A 121 16.06 4.87 -5.56
CA TRP A 121 14.81 5.20 -6.24
C TRP A 121 14.57 6.70 -6.33
N VAL A 122 14.74 7.42 -5.22
CA VAL A 122 14.50 8.87 -5.24
C VAL A 122 15.55 9.60 -6.07
N ALA A 123 16.81 9.15 -6.06
CA ALA A 123 17.84 9.75 -6.90
C ALA A 123 17.58 9.53 -8.39
N GLN A 124 17.08 8.35 -8.79
CA GLN A 124 16.64 8.08 -10.16
C GLN A 124 15.50 9.04 -10.57
N LEU A 125 14.51 9.23 -9.69
CA LEU A 125 13.42 10.18 -9.95
C LEU A 125 13.92 11.63 -10.05
N VAL A 126 14.87 12.06 -9.22
CA VAL A 126 15.45 13.40 -9.31
C VAL A 126 16.23 13.60 -10.60
N ILE A 127 17.02 12.61 -11.02
CA ILE A 127 17.75 12.69 -12.30
C ILE A 127 16.75 12.75 -13.46
N PHE A 128 15.66 11.97 -13.39
CA PHE A 128 14.60 11.99 -14.39
C PHE A 128 13.87 13.34 -14.44
N ASP A 129 13.41 13.86 -13.31
CA ASP A 129 12.81 15.19 -13.20
C ASP A 129 13.73 16.28 -13.76
N TYR A 130 15.02 16.22 -13.42
CA TYR A 130 16.00 17.16 -13.97
C TYR A 130 16.18 17.02 -15.48
N ALA A 131 16.18 15.80 -16.01
CA ALA A 131 16.29 15.56 -17.45
C ALA A 131 15.07 16.13 -18.20
N CYS A 132 13.86 15.84 -17.71
CA CYS A 132 12.62 16.40 -18.26
C CYS A 132 12.60 17.92 -18.23
N PHE A 133 13.08 18.52 -17.13
CA PHE A 133 13.16 19.98 -17.02
C PHE A 133 14.24 20.59 -17.94
N HIS A 134 15.40 19.94 -18.08
CA HIS A 134 16.52 20.49 -18.86
C HIS A 134 16.31 20.35 -20.37
N GLU A 135 15.69 19.26 -20.80
CA GLU A 135 15.43 18.92 -22.20
C GLU A 135 13.94 19.14 -22.56
N GLN A 136 13.25 20.04 -21.86
CA GLN A 136 11.82 20.31 -22.07
C GLN A 136 11.50 20.82 -23.49
N ASP A 137 12.49 21.40 -24.17
CA ASP A 137 12.36 21.93 -25.54
C ASP A 137 12.65 20.85 -26.62
N ASP A 138 13.22 19.71 -26.24
CA ASP A 138 13.52 18.56 -27.13
C ASP A 138 13.45 17.24 -26.34
N GLU A 139 12.23 16.71 -26.20
CA GLU A 139 11.96 15.49 -25.40
C GLU A 139 12.76 14.26 -25.88
N ASP A 140 13.18 14.22 -27.16
CA ASP A 140 14.00 13.14 -27.72
C ASP A 140 15.41 13.10 -27.12
N GLN A 141 15.88 14.19 -26.49
CA GLN A 141 17.15 14.21 -25.76
C GLN A 141 17.05 13.64 -24.35
N ILE A 142 15.85 13.50 -23.77
CA ILE A 142 15.69 13.00 -22.40
C ILE A 142 16.37 11.63 -22.23
N PRO A 143 16.15 10.61 -23.09
CA PRO A 143 16.85 9.33 -22.97
C PRO A 143 18.37 9.43 -23.12
N VAL A 144 18.87 10.32 -23.98
CA VAL A 144 20.30 10.55 -24.21
C VAL A 144 20.95 11.19 -22.99
N PHE A 145 20.32 12.20 -22.41
CA PHE A 145 20.75 12.84 -21.18
C PHE A 145 20.80 11.83 -20.03
N LEU A 146 19.74 11.05 -19.84
CA LEU A 146 19.67 10.00 -18.82
C LEU A 146 20.77 8.96 -18.97
N ALA A 147 21.00 8.45 -20.18
CA ALA A 147 22.05 7.48 -20.45
C ALA A 147 23.44 8.02 -20.06
N ARG A 148 23.73 9.27 -20.40
CA ARG A 148 24.98 9.97 -20.05
C ARG A 148 25.14 10.12 -18.53
N MET A 149 24.10 10.58 -17.84
CA MET A 149 24.12 10.76 -16.39
C MET A 149 24.28 9.43 -15.64
N CYS A 150 23.51 8.41 -16.05
CA CYS A 150 23.59 7.08 -15.46
C CYS A 150 24.97 6.45 -15.68
N LYS A 151 25.52 6.54 -16.91
CA LYS A 151 26.86 6.03 -17.22
C LYS A 151 27.94 6.72 -16.39
N LYS A 152 27.82 8.02 -16.14
CA LYS A 152 28.86 8.77 -15.40
C LYS A 152 28.73 8.60 -13.88
N PHE A 153 27.51 8.70 -13.34
CA PHE A 153 27.29 8.87 -11.90
C PHE A 153 26.55 7.72 -11.23
N PHE A 154 25.82 6.91 -11.98
CA PHE A 154 24.87 5.93 -11.45
C PHE A 154 25.19 4.50 -11.92
N GLN A 155 26.46 4.12 -11.85
CA GLN A 155 26.93 2.77 -12.17
C GLN A 155 27.81 2.22 -11.04
N GLN A 156 27.85 0.89 -10.90
CA GLN A 156 28.53 0.22 -9.78
C GLN A 156 30.03 0.52 -9.70
N LEU A 157 30.70 0.74 -10.82
CA LEU A 157 32.14 1.01 -10.87
C LEU A 157 32.49 2.50 -10.78
N ALA A 158 31.49 3.39 -10.69
CA ALA A 158 31.75 4.82 -10.60
C ALA A 158 32.25 5.21 -9.20
N GLU A 159 33.28 6.06 -9.16
CA GLU A 159 33.75 6.71 -7.95
C GLU A 159 32.83 7.87 -7.56
N THR A 160 31.57 7.56 -7.24
CA THR A 160 30.51 8.53 -6.94
C THR A 160 29.71 8.03 -5.73
N PRO A 161 28.84 8.85 -5.11
CA PRO A 161 28.03 8.38 -3.99
C PRO A 161 27.17 7.19 -4.40
N PHE A 162 26.55 7.24 -5.57
CA PHE A 162 25.66 6.17 -6.02
C PHE A 162 26.42 4.95 -6.53
N GLY A 163 27.65 5.08 -7.03
CA GLY A 163 28.51 3.91 -7.26
C GLY A 163 28.82 3.16 -5.98
N HIS A 164 29.24 3.87 -4.92
CA HIS A 164 29.46 3.28 -3.59
C HIS A 164 28.19 2.67 -3.00
N ILE A 165 27.05 3.37 -3.06
CA ILE A 165 25.76 2.84 -2.58
C ILE A 165 25.40 1.55 -3.33
N LEU A 166 25.56 1.50 -4.65
CA LEU A 166 25.28 0.30 -5.44
C LEU A 166 26.20 -0.87 -5.06
N GLN A 167 27.49 -0.61 -4.83
CA GLN A 167 28.44 -1.62 -4.33
C GLN A 167 28.07 -2.12 -2.92
N TRP A 168 27.73 -1.21 -2.00
CA TRP A 168 27.29 -1.56 -0.65
C TRP A 168 26.03 -2.41 -0.68
N ARG A 169 25.06 -2.09 -1.55
CA ARG A 169 23.86 -2.91 -1.73
C ARG A 169 24.21 -4.32 -2.18
N LEU A 170 25.09 -4.49 -3.16
CA LEU A 170 25.55 -5.83 -3.59
C LEU A 170 26.21 -6.61 -2.45
N TYR A 171 27.07 -5.94 -1.68
CA TYR A 171 27.70 -6.54 -0.51
C TYR A 171 26.68 -6.96 0.55
N LEU A 172 25.72 -6.07 0.88
CA LEU A 172 24.65 -6.34 1.83
C LEU A 172 23.73 -7.48 1.35
N PHE A 173 23.49 -7.61 0.04
CA PHE A 173 22.78 -8.77 -0.52
C PHE A 173 23.54 -10.07 -0.29
N LYS A 174 24.87 -10.08 -0.53
CA LYS A 174 25.72 -11.25 -0.29
C LYS A 174 25.73 -11.63 1.19
N VAL A 175 25.95 -10.65 2.08
CA VAL A 175 25.93 -10.85 3.54
C VAL A 175 24.54 -11.32 4.01
N GLY A 176 23.47 -10.70 3.52
CA GLY A 176 22.09 -11.06 3.88
C GLY A 176 21.70 -12.47 3.46
N LYS A 177 22.20 -12.97 2.33
CA LYS A 177 22.00 -14.36 1.90
C LYS A 177 22.81 -15.38 2.73
N ALA A 178 24.00 -14.99 3.17
CA ALA A 178 24.89 -15.87 3.95
C ALA A 178 24.57 -15.88 5.45
N ALA A 179 23.89 -14.85 5.96
CA ALA A 179 23.49 -14.78 7.36
C ALA A 179 22.42 -15.83 7.68
N ILE A 180 22.52 -16.48 8.84
CA ILE A 180 21.44 -17.31 9.38
C ILE A 180 20.21 -16.41 9.51
N ALA A 181 19.16 -16.71 8.76
CA ALA A 181 17.94 -15.94 8.79
C ALA A 181 17.35 -16.03 10.19
N LYS A 182 17.38 -14.89 10.91
CA LYS A 182 16.68 -14.76 12.18
C LYS A 182 15.19 -14.79 11.92
N HIS A 183 14.43 -15.32 12.88
CA HIS A 183 12.98 -15.44 12.79
C HIS A 183 12.50 -16.35 11.65
N GLN A 184 13.20 -17.45 11.36
CA GLN A 184 12.60 -18.47 10.48
C GLN A 184 11.47 -19.20 11.20
N ALA A 185 10.42 -19.50 10.45
CA ALA A 185 9.42 -20.46 10.86
C ALA A 185 10.10 -21.85 10.90
N ARG A 186 9.97 -22.55 12.02
CA ARG A 186 10.54 -23.90 12.21
C ARG A 186 9.43 -24.92 12.08
N TRP A 187 9.63 -25.89 11.22
CA TRP A 187 8.72 -27.03 11.11
C TRP A 187 9.16 -28.13 12.06
N SER A 188 8.20 -28.70 12.76
CA SER A 188 8.37 -30.00 13.41
C SER A 188 8.70 -31.09 12.38
N LEU A 189 9.41 -32.13 12.81
CA LEU A 189 9.86 -33.22 11.93
C LEU A 189 8.70 -33.97 11.24
N ASN A 190 7.54 -34.01 11.89
CA ASN A 190 6.33 -34.64 11.33
C ASN A 190 5.51 -33.68 10.42
N GLY A 191 5.96 -32.43 10.26
CA GLY A 191 5.27 -31.41 9.45
C GLY A 191 3.94 -30.92 10.02
N GLN A 192 3.56 -31.30 11.25
CA GLN A 192 2.24 -30.98 11.81
C GLN A 192 2.20 -29.66 12.59
N LYS A 193 3.37 -29.13 12.95
CA LYS A 193 3.52 -27.90 13.72
C LYS A 193 4.53 -26.96 13.08
N VAL A 194 4.22 -25.68 13.10
CA VAL A 194 5.11 -24.58 12.75
C VAL A 194 5.30 -23.65 13.95
N GLU A 195 6.54 -23.37 14.31
CA GLU A 195 6.90 -22.39 15.35
C GLU A 195 7.46 -21.13 14.70
N TYR A 196 6.89 -19.97 15.02
CA TYR A 196 7.41 -18.68 14.58
C TYR A 196 7.37 -17.67 15.73
N ARG A 197 8.54 -17.13 16.10
CA ARG A 197 8.69 -16.13 17.18
C ARG A 197 8.01 -16.53 18.51
N GLY A 198 8.11 -17.81 18.88
CA GLY A 198 7.51 -18.34 20.11
C GLY A 198 6.01 -18.65 20.01
N VAL A 199 5.39 -18.46 18.85
CA VAL A 199 4.03 -18.91 18.56
C VAL A 199 4.11 -20.26 17.86
N GLU A 200 3.53 -21.29 18.47
CA GLU A 200 3.37 -22.61 17.87
C GLU A 200 1.97 -22.72 17.26
N LEU A 201 1.90 -23.18 16.01
CA LEU A 201 0.65 -23.40 15.28
C LEU A 201 0.64 -24.81 14.70
N GLN A 202 -0.42 -25.56 14.97
CA GLN A 202 -0.66 -26.88 14.40
C GLN A 202 -1.45 -26.76 13.10
N MET A 203 -1.20 -27.66 12.15
CA MET A 203 -1.90 -27.66 10.86
C MET A 203 -3.42 -27.80 11.01
N THR A 204 -3.90 -28.52 12.02
CA THR A 204 -5.33 -28.64 12.35
C THR A 204 -5.96 -27.30 12.75
N GLN A 205 -5.18 -26.39 13.35
CA GLN A 205 -5.67 -25.07 13.74
C GLN A 205 -5.94 -24.17 12.53
N ILE A 206 -5.33 -24.43 11.37
CA ILE A 206 -5.65 -23.70 10.13
C ILE A 206 -7.08 -24.04 9.68
N SER A 207 -7.44 -25.33 9.68
CA SER A 207 -8.80 -25.76 9.36
C SER A 207 -9.82 -25.22 10.37
N HIS A 208 -9.47 -25.21 11.66
CA HIS A 208 -10.33 -24.61 12.70
C HIS A 208 -10.50 -23.10 12.51
N LEU A 209 -9.45 -22.38 12.12
CA LEU A 209 -9.54 -20.95 11.80
C LEU A 209 -10.53 -20.73 10.65
N VAL A 210 -10.37 -21.45 9.53
CA VAL A 210 -11.27 -21.31 8.38
C VAL A 210 -12.71 -21.62 8.75
N LEU A 211 -12.95 -22.68 9.53
CA LEU A 211 -14.29 -23.05 9.97
C LEU A 211 -14.89 -21.99 10.92
N SER A 212 -14.10 -21.51 11.88
CA SER A 212 -14.52 -20.49 12.85
C SER A 212 -14.87 -19.17 12.15
N GLU A 213 -14.02 -18.69 11.24
CA GLU A 213 -14.28 -17.47 10.47
C GLU A 213 -15.47 -17.64 9.54
N TYR A 214 -15.67 -18.83 8.96
CA TYR A 214 -16.84 -19.13 8.13
C TYR A 214 -18.13 -19.08 8.96
N GLN A 215 -18.15 -19.73 10.12
CA GLN A 215 -19.31 -19.71 11.03
C GLN A 215 -19.63 -18.29 11.48
N LYS A 216 -18.61 -17.51 11.85
CA LYS A 216 -18.77 -16.11 12.22
C LYS A 216 -19.33 -15.27 11.07
N ALA A 217 -18.75 -15.37 9.88
CA ALA A 217 -19.21 -14.65 8.69
C ALA A 217 -20.64 -15.04 8.30
N HIS A 218 -20.95 -16.33 8.37
CA HIS A 218 -22.29 -16.85 8.10
C HIS A 218 -23.32 -16.31 9.10
N SER A 219 -23.06 -16.36 10.40
CA SER A 219 -23.97 -15.79 11.41
C SER A 219 -24.14 -14.29 11.25
N LEU A 220 -23.05 -13.53 11.04
CA LEU A 220 -23.14 -12.09 10.78
C LEU A 220 -23.99 -11.80 9.55
N LEU A 221 -23.79 -12.55 8.46
CA LEU A 221 -24.58 -12.35 7.25
C LEU A 221 -26.05 -12.73 7.47
N CYS A 222 -26.33 -13.94 7.92
CA CYS A 222 -27.69 -14.46 8.01
C CYS A 222 -28.52 -13.80 9.11
N ASP A 223 -27.96 -13.66 10.31
CA ASP A 223 -28.70 -13.25 11.49
C ASP A 223 -28.80 -11.72 11.56
N GLU A 224 -27.66 -11.03 11.38
CA GLU A 224 -27.58 -9.57 11.54
C GLU A 224 -27.86 -8.82 10.23
N LEU A 225 -27.10 -9.11 9.15
CA LEU A 225 -27.15 -8.31 7.92
C LEU A 225 -28.37 -8.61 7.05
N LEU A 226 -28.84 -9.85 7.03
CA LEU A 226 -30.05 -10.27 6.31
C LEU A 226 -31.29 -10.29 7.21
N PHE A 227 -31.16 -9.89 8.47
CA PHE A 227 -32.23 -9.87 9.48
C PHE A 227 -32.95 -11.23 9.61
N GLY A 228 -32.18 -12.31 9.76
CA GLY A 228 -32.67 -13.69 9.83
C GLY A 228 -33.34 -14.15 8.53
N GLY A 229 -32.76 -13.77 7.39
CA GLY A 229 -33.33 -13.68 6.04
C GLY A 229 -34.02 -14.91 5.42
N LYS A 230 -35.08 -15.46 6.04
CA LYS A 230 -35.99 -16.42 5.39
C LYS A 230 -36.69 -15.76 4.20
N GLY A 231 -36.75 -16.46 3.06
CA GLY A 231 -37.46 -16.03 1.84
C GLY A 231 -36.64 -15.20 0.85
N LEU A 232 -35.37 -14.93 1.12
CA LEU A 232 -34.45 -14.36 0.11
C LEU A 232 -34.01 -15.45 -0.87
N ILE A 233 -33.82 -15.08 -2.13
CA ILE A 233 -33.32 -15.99 -3.17
C ILE A 233 -31.83 -16.25 -2.91
N PRO A 234 -31.39 -17.51 -2.78
CA PRO A 234 -29.97 -17.81 -2.57
C PRO A 234 -29.10 -17.39 -3.77
N MET A 235 -28.06 -16.60 -3.50
CA MET A 235 -27.07 -16.19 -4.51
C MET A 235 -25.98 -17.25 -4.63
N GLU A 236 -26.30 -18.31 -5.36
CA GLU A 236 -25.38 -19.43 -5.52
C GLU A 236 -24.58 -19.33 -6.82
N SER A 237 -23.25 -19.39 -6.69
CA SER A 237 -22.27 -19.29 -7.78
C SER A 237 -22.51 -20.25 -8.95
N TRP A 238 -23.16 -21.40 -8.72
CA TRP A 238 -23.47 -22.38 -9.77
C TRP A 238 -24.69 -22.04 -10.62
N ARG A 239 -25.54 -21.11 -10.18
CA ARG A 239 -26.77 -20.66 -10.88
C ARG A 239 -26.53 -19.35 -11.62
N LEU A 240 -25.56 -18.57 -11.18
CA LEU A 240 -25.27 -17.24 -11.67
C LEU A 240 -24.31 -17.30 -12.86
N LYS A 241 -24.50 -16.39 -13.80
CA LYS A 241 -23.59 -16.16 -14.93
C LYS A 241 -22.86 -14.84 -14.77
N ASP A 242 -21.68 -14.76 -15.36
CA ASP A 242 -20.89 -13.54 -15.38
C ASP A 242 -20.22 -13.39 -16.74
N ASP A 243 -20.13 -12.15 -17.20
CA ASP A 243 -19.44 -11.79 -18.43
C ASP A 243 -18.02 -11.34 -18.05
N LEU A 244 -17.05 -12.17 -18.42
CA LEU A 244 -15.64 -11.93 -18.14
C LEU A 244 -15.02 -10.80 -18.97
N ASP A 245 -15.68 -10.43 -20.08
CA ASP A 245 -15.19 -9.42 -21.02
C ASP A 245 -15.96 -8.10 -20.86
N LEU A 246 -16.86 -8.01 -19.87
CA LEU A 246 -17.61 -6.79 -19.57
C LEU A 246 -16.67 -5.66 -19.14
N GLU A 247 -16.66 -4.57 -19.90
CA GLU A 247 -15.84 -3.37 -19.65
C GLU A 247 -16.65 -2.19 -19.08
N GLU A 248 -17.98 -2.25 -19.13
CA GLU A 248 -18.85 -1.14 -18.73
C GLU A 248 -18.61 -0.70 -17.28
N PHE A 249 -18.58 0.62 -17.05
CA PHE A 249 -18.42 1.18 -15.70
C PHE A 249 -19.56 0.75 -14.79
N GLY A 250 -19.23 0.24 -13.60
CA GLY A 250 -20.21 -0.31 -12.66
C GLY A 250 -20.69 -1.73 -12.99
N GLY A 251 -20.31 -2.29 -14.15
CA GLY A 251 -20.66 -3.63 -14.58
C GLY A 251 -20.16 -4.74 -13.64
N SER A 252 -20.99 -5.76 -13.44
CA SER A 252 -20.65 -6.97 -12.68
C SER A 252 -21.62 -8.12 -13.05
N TRP A 253 -21.51 -9.27 -12.39
CA TRP A 253 -22.51 -10.34 -12.51
C TRP A 253 -23.94 -9.87 -12.15
N LEU A 254 -24.09 -8.78 -11.39
CA LEU A 254 -25.41 -8.18 -11.11
C LEU A 254 -26.11 -7.62 -12.36
N SER A 255 -25.36 -7.23 -13.39
CA SER A 255 -25.92 -6.69 -14.64
C SER A 255 -26.10 -7.74 -15.73
N HIS A 256 -25.76 -9.00 -15.48
CA HIS A 256 -25.87 -10.06 -16.48
C HIS A 256 -27.35 -10.43 -16.73
N PRO A 257 -27.88 -10.38 -17.98
CA PRO A 257 -29.30 -10.57 -18.26
C PRO A 257 -29.89 -11.90 -17.76
N SER A 258 -29.11 -12.99 -17.81
CA SER A 258 -29.54 -14.32 -17.32
C SER A 258 -29.70 -14.41 -15.79
N ASN A 259 -29.25 -13.41 -15.02
CA ASN A 259 -29.40 -13.41 -13.56
C ASN A 259 -30.65 -12.66 -13.10
N SER A 260 -31.45 -12.12 -14.02
CA SER A 260 -32.61 -11.26 -13.72
C SER A 260 -33.63 -11.93 -12.78
N GLU A 261 -33.91 -13.22 -12.95
CA GLU A 261 -34.83 -13.97 -12.08
C GLU A 261 -34.39 -14.04 -10.61
N PHE A 262 -33.08 -13.93 -10.33
CA PHE A 262 -32.53 -13.95 -8.98
C PHE A 262 -32.46 -12.55 -8.37
N LEU A 263 -32.31 -11.54 -9.22
CA LEU A 263 -32.00 -10.16 -8.83
C LEU A 263 -33.23 -9.25 -8.81
N ASP A 264 -34.37 -9.69 -9.35
CA ASP A 264 -35.60 -8.90 -9.33
C ASP A 264 -35.99 -8.54 -7.88
N GLY A 265 -36.05 -7.23 -7.61
CA GLY A 265 -36.32 -6.68 -6.28
C GLY A 265 -35.23 -6.88 -5.23
N ALA A 266 -34.08 -7.48 -5.55
CA ALA A 266 -33.01 -7.75 -4.59
C ALA A 266 -32.43 -6.47 -3.96
N GLU A 267 -32.26 -5.41 -4.78
CA GLU A 267 -31.72 -4.11 -4.36
C GLU A 267 -32.53 -3.48 -3.21
N LEU A 268 -33.85 -3.67 -3.21
CA LEU A 268 -34.75 -3.10 -2.21
C LEU A 268 -35.22 -4.14 -1.17
N ALA A 269 -34.79 -5.40 -1.27
CA ALA A 269 -35.32 -6.50 -0.48
C ALA A 269 -35.16 -6.27 1.04
N LEU A 270 -33.97 -5.88 1.48
CA LEU A 270 -33.71 -5.63 2.91
C LEU A 270 -34.44 -4.38 3.41
N PHE A 271 -34.57 -3.35 2.58
CA PHE A 271 -35.33 -2.15 2.95
C PHE A 271 -36.83 -2.44 3.08
N ARG A 272 -37.42 -3.18 2.14
CA ARG A 272 -38.82 -3.65 2.24
C ARG A 272 -39.02 -4.51 3.49
N ARG A 273 -38.03 -5.34 3.84
CA ARG A 273 -38.06 -6.15 5.07
C ARG A 273 -38.05 -5.29 6.33
N ILE A 274 -37.25 -4.22 6.35
CA ILE A 274 -37.27 -3.22 7.43
C ILE A 274 -38.65 -2.59 7.56
N GLN A 275 -39.28 -2.22 6.45
CA GLN A 275 -40.61 -1.60 6.44
C GLN A 275 -41.73 -2.57 6.86
N GLY A 276 -41.66 -3.83 6.43
CA GLY A 276 -42.71 -4.84 6.64
C GLY A 276 -42.65 -5.60 7.96
N ASN A 277 -41.57 -5.47 8.73
CA ASN A 277 -41.43 -6.13 10.03
C ASN A 277 -41.53 -5.10 11.17
N ASP A 278 -42.49 -5.27 12.08
CA ASP A 278 -42.74 -4.29 13.16
C ASP A 278 -41.52 -4.02 14.05
N LYS A 279 -40.74 -5.05 14.37
CA LYS A 279 -39.54 -4.91 15.21
C LYS A 279 -38.44 -4.15 14.46
N LEU A 280 -38.19 -4.49 13.19
CA LEU A 280 -37.20 -3.79 12.38
C LEU A 280 -37.63 -2.35 12.10
N ARG A 281 -38.92 -2.14 11.82
CA ARG A 281 -39.51 -0.82 11.62
C ARG A 281 -39.31 0.08 12.84
N ALA A 282 -39.64 -0.42 14.04
CA ALA A 282 -39.44 0.33 15.28
C ALA A 282 -37.97 0.63 15.58
N MET A 283 -37.04 -0.20 15.09
CA MET A 283 -35.61 -0.04 15.29
C MET A 283 -34.96 0.91 14.28
N PHE A 284 -35.33 0.80 13.00
CA PHE A 284 -34.70 1.54 11.92
C PHE A 284 -35.45 2.79 11.51
N LEU A 285 -36.76 2.90 11.73
CA LEU A 285 -37.55 4.05 11.31
C LEU A 285 -37.98 4.89 12.52
N THR A 286 -37.68 6.18 12.47
CA THR A 286 -38.03 7.18 13.47
C THR A 286 -38.86 8.28 12.83
N THR A 287 -39.81 8.84 13.57
CA THR A 287 -40.55 10.02 13.13
C THR A 287 -39.74 11.26 13.47
N ALA A 288 -39.41 12.07 12.47
CA ALA A 288 -38.77 13.36 12.66
C ALA A 288 -39.76 14.40 13.20
N VAL A 289 -39.26 15.56 13.63
CA VAL A 289 -40.05 16.63 14.25
C VAL A 289 -41.12 17.19 13.29
N ASP A 290 -40.87 17.11 11.99
CA ASP A 290 -41.78 17.52 10.91
C ASP A 290 -42.80 16.43 10.52
N GLY A 291 -42.84 15.30 11.24
CA GLY A 291 -43.71 14.17 10.96
C GLY A 291 -43.21 13.25 9.85
N SER A 292 -42.07 13.53 9.22
CA SER A 292 -41.48 12.66 8.20
C SER A 292 -40.88 11.41 8.81
N VAL A 293 -40.85 10.31 8.04
CA VAL A 293 -40.19 9.07 8.46
C VAL A 293 -38.73 9.14 8.04
N ALA A 294 -37.82 9.09 9.01
CA ALA A 294 -36.37 9.09 8.81
C ALA A 294 -35.74 7.78 9.32
N LEU A 295 -34.63 7.35 8.74
CA LEU A 295 -33.87 6.21 9.28
C LEU A 295 -33.08 6.63 10.54
N CYS A 296 -33.05 5.73 11.53
CA CYS A 296 -32.34 5.90 12.79
C CYS A 296 -30.82 5.84 12.60
N PRO A 297 -30.06 6.92 12.89
CA PRO A 297 -28.60 6.92 12.74
C PRO A 297 -27.90 5.85 13.57
N LYS A 298 -28.44 5.53 14.76
CA LYS A 298 -27.88 4.49 15.65
C LYS A 298 -28.04 3.10 15.04
N ALA A 299 -29.20 2.78 14.49
CA ALA A 299 -29.43 1.49 13.85
C ALA A 299 -28.56 1.31 12.59
N MET A 300 -28.43 2.38 11.79
CA MET A 300 -27.53 2.40 10.64
C MET A 300 -26.07 2.15 11.04
N ALA A 301 -25.59 2.80 12.11
CA ALA A 301 -24.23 2.62 12.60
C ALA A 301 -23.97 1.19 13.11
N ILE A 302 -24.94 0.59 13.81
CA ILE A 302 -24.84 -0.82 14.26
C ILE A 302 -24.81 -1.77 13.06
N TYR A 303 -25.68 -1.56 12.08
CA TYR A 303 -25.69 -2.36 10.85
C TYR A 303 -24.37 -2.26 10.09
N GLU A 304 -23.81 -1.05 9.96
CA GLU A 304 -22.52 -0.84 9.32
C GLU A 304 -21.37 -1.50 10.10
N ALA A 305 -21.40 -1.49 11.44
CA ALA A 305 -20.42 -2.21 12.25
C ALA A 305 -20.45 -3.72 11.98
N HIS A 306 -21.65 -4.33 11.91
CA HIS A 306 -21.78 -5.74 11.52
C HIS A 306 -21.29 -6.02 10.10
N ALA A 307 -21.48 -5.08 9.17
CA ALA A 307 -20.96 -5.21 7.81
C ALA A 307 -19.42 -5.19 7.79
N GLN A 308 -18.80 -4.34 8.60
CA GLN A 308 -17.34 -4.31 8.75
C GLN A 308 -16.80 -5.59 9.41
N ASP A 309 -17.48 -6.12 10.43
CA ASP A 309 -17.11 -7.40 11.06
C ASP A 309 -17.23 -8.58 10.08
N PHE A 310 -18.25 -8.56 9.21
CA PHE A 310 -18.41 -9.54 8.14
C PHE A 310 -17.25 -9.44 7.14
N LEU A 311 -16.92 -8.22 6.66
CA LEU A 311 -15.80 -8.01 5.74
C LEU A 311 -14.46 -8.42 6.36
N GLY A 312 -14.24 -8.17 7.65
CA GLY A 312 -13.05 -8.62 8.38
C GLY A 312 -12.89 -10.14 8.38
N SER A 313 -13.99 -10.87 8.60
CA SER A 313 -14.02 -12.34 8.54
C SER A 313 -13.89 -12.84 7.09
N GLY A 314 -14.55 -12.15 6.15
CA GLY A 314 -14.48 -12.41 4.71
C GLY A 314 -13.07 -12.25 4.14
N LEU A 315 -12.29 -11.29 4.64
CA LEU A 315 -10.89 -11.12 4.25
C LEU A 315 -10.05 -12.35 4.58
N ILE A 316 -10.23 -12.96 5.74
CA ILE A 316 -9.53 -14.19 6.13
C ILE A 316 -9.97 -15.35 5.22
N LEU A 317 -11.27 -15.46 4.95
CA LEU A 317 -11.86 -16.49 4.09
C LEU A 317 -11.45 -16.36 2.61
N CYS A 318 -11.20 -15.15 2.13
CA CYS A 318 -10.68 -14.91 0.78
C CYS A 318 -9.16 -15.10 0.70
N HIS A 319 -8.45 -15.08 1.83
CA HIS A 319 -6.98 -15.11 1.88
C HIS A 319 -6.39 -16.50 2.12
N VAL A 320 -6.97 -17.27 3.05
CA VAL A 320 -6.38 -18.51 3.57
C VAL A 320 -6.76 -19.74 2.75
N PRO A 321 -8.06 -20.08 2.55
CA PRO A 321 -8.43 -21.32 1.87
C PRO A 321 -8.19 -21.37 0.35
N PRO A 322 -8.21 -20.27 -0.44
CA PRO A 322 -8.10 -20.38 -1.91
C PRO A 322 -6.71 -20.75 -2.45
N GLY A 323 -5.73 -21.03 -1.58
CA GLY A 323 -4.37 -21.41 -1.93
C GLY A 323 -3.31 -20.55 -1.22
N PRO A 324 -2.08 -20.48 -1.74
CA PRO A 324 -1.03 -19.65 -1.14
C PRO A 324 -1.48 -18.19 -1.04
N PRO A 325 -1.23 -17.55 0.11
CA PRO A 325 -1.73 -16.21 0.39
C PRO A 325 -1.20 -15.20 -0.63
N VAL A 326 -2.11 -14.36 -1.13
CA VAL A 326 -1.79 -13.21 -1.98
C VAL A 326 -1.22 -12.07 -1.13
N ARG A 327 -0.57 -11.06 -1.74
CA ARG A 327 -0.10 -9.92 -0.92
C ARG A 327 -1.28 -9.12 -0.39
N ALA A 328 -1.10 -8.50 0.77
CA ALA A 328 -2.12 -7.62 1.36
C ALA A 328 -2.60 -6.56 0.35
N SER A 329 -1.68 -5.93 -0.38
CA SER A 329 -2.04 -4.93 -1.40
C SER A 329 -2.83 -5.49 -2.58
N GLU A 330 -2.65 -6.77 -2.93
CA GLU A 330 -3.40 -7.44 -4.00
C GLU A 330 -4.81 -7.80 -3.52
N LEU A 331 -4.94 -8.30 -2.29
CA LEU A 331 -6.23 -8.67 -1.72
C LEU A 331 -7.10 -7.44 -1.44
N LEU A 332 -6.54 -6.42 -0.81
CA LEU A 332 -7.26 -5.20 -0.42
C LEU A 332 -7.63 -4.31 -1.61
N SER A 333 -7.09 -4.60 -2.81
CA SER A 333 -7.48 -3.93 -4.05
C SER A 333 -8.56 -4.66 -4.84
N VAL A 334 -9.05 -5.80 -4.34
CA VAL A 334 -10.11 -6.57 -5.02
C VAL A 334 -11.38 -5.74 -5.09
N THR A 335 -11.92 -5.61 -6.30
CA THR A 335 -13.18 -4.93 -6.55
C THR A 335 -14.24 -5.89 -7.07
N TRP A 336 -15.49 -5.68 -6.65
CA TRP A 336 -16.64 -6.52 -7.05
C TRP A 336 -17.40 -5.99 -8.27
N ARG A 337 -17.16 -4.74 -8.67
CA ARG A 337 -17.71 -4.09 -9.87
C ARG A 337 -16.64 -3.32 -10.62
N ASN A 338 -16.87 -3.15 -11.91
CA ASN A 338 -15.99 -2.40 -12.78
C ASN A 338 -15.91 -0.93 -12.33
N THR A 339 -14.73 -0.36 -12.49
CA THR A 339 -14.42 1.06 -12.23
C THR A 339 -13.78 1.63 -13.50
N ALA A 340 -12.79 2.52 -13.39
CA ALA A 340 -11.90 2.84 -14.50
C ALA A 340 -11.08 1.61 -14.97
N ARG A 341 -11.06 0.53 -14.18
CA ARG A 341 -10.49 -0.78 -14.52
C ARG A 341 -11.52 -1.87 -14.33
N GLN A 342 -11.32 -2.98 -15.03
CA GLN A 342 -12.11 -4.19 -14.85
C GLN A 342 -12.04 -4.68 -13.39
N ARG A 343 -13.16 -5.25 -12.93
CA ARG A 343 -13.28 -5.84 -11.59
C ARG A 343 -12.40 -7.07 -11.41
N HIS A 344 -12.15 -7.40 -10.15
CA HIS A 344 -11.30 -8.54 -9.78
C HIS A 344 -12.11 -9.77 -9.37
N LEU A 345 -13.32 -9.58 -8.80
CA LEU A 345 -14.24 -10.67 -8.49
C LEU A 345 -15.07 -11.02 -9.71
N LEU A 346 -15.00 -12.28 -10.11
CA LEU A 346 -15.68 -12.82 -11.29
C LEU A 346 -16.32 -14.17 -10.95
N ILE A 347 -17.31 -14.61 -11.73
CA ILE A 347 -17.86 -15.98 -11.63
C ILE A 347 -17.40 -16.78 -12.87
N TRP A 348 -16.84 -17.96 -12.64
CA TRP A 348 -16.39 -18.85 -13.73
C TRP A 348 -16.50 -20.30 -13.30
N GLU A 349 -16.99 -21.17 -14.18
CA GLU A 349 -17.16 -22.60 -13.91
C GLU A 349 -17.82 -22.89 -12.56
N LYS A 350 -18.93 -22.19 -12.30
CA LYS A 350 -19.76 -22.34 -11.09
C LYS A 350 -19.08 -21.94 -9.77
N LEU A 351 -17.98 -21.21 -9.82
CA LEU A 351 -17.23 -20.73 -8.66
C LEU A 351 -16.93 -19.24 -8.75
N VAL A 352 -16.79 -18.60 -7.58
CA VAL A 352 -16.25 -17.24 -7.51
C VAL A 352 -14.73 -17.30 -7.66
N LYS A 353 -14.19 -16.54 -8.60
CA LYS A 353 -12.75 -16.36 -8.78
C LYS A 353 -12.35 -14.92 -8.44
N LEU A 354 -11.23 -14.79 -7.72
CA LEU A 354 -10.49 -13.54 -7.57
C LEU A 354 -9.36 -13.52 -8.58
N TYR A 355 -9.39 -12.55 -9.48
CA TYR A 355 -8.38 -12.32 -10.48
C TYR A 355 -7.61 -11.06 -10.14
N VAL A 356 -6.38 -11.22 -9.64
CA VAL A 356 -5.48 -10.11 -9.35
C VAL A 356 -4.21 -10.25 -10.17
N GLN A 357 -3.68 -9.14 -10.67
CA GLN A 357 -2.45 -9.13 -11.45
C GLN A 357 -1.33 -8.50 -10.60
N TYR A 358 -0.22 -9.20 -10.46
CA TYR A 358 0.92 -8.70 -9.67
C TYR A 358 2.27 -9.20 -10.18
N HIS A 359 3.32 -8.35 -10.16
CA HIS A 359 4.68 -8.89 -10.11
C HIS A 359 5.78 -8.00 -9.45
N LYS A 360 6.60 -8.59 -8.55
CA LYS A 360 7.79 -7.97 -7.92
C LYS A 360 8.90 -7.61 -8.92
N GLY A 361 8.90 -8.24 -10.10
CA GLY A 361 9.84 -8.00 -11.19
C GLY A 361 9.19 -7.36 -12.42
N GLN A 362 8.00 -6.75 -12.28
CA GLN A 362 7.31 -6.04 -13.36
C GLN A 362 8.22 -5.02 -14.03
N GLN A 363 8.98 -4.26 -13.23
CA GLN A 363 9.94 -3.28 -13.73
C GLN A 363 11.14 -3.88 -14.48
N GLN A 364 11.40 -5.18 -14.35
CA GLN A 364 12.51 -5.86 -15.04
C GLN A 364 12.06 -6.67 -16.26
N SER A 365 10.80 -7.11 -16.32
CA SER A 365 10.32 -8.04 -17.36
C SER A 365 9.20 -7.50 -18.24
N GLY A 366 8.47 -6.46 -17.80
CA GLY A 366 7.33 -5.89 -18.56
C GLY A 366 6.10 -6.80 -18.66
N VAL A 367 6.16 -8.05 -18.16
CA VAL A 367 5.09 -9.05 -18.30
C VAL A 367 4.25 -9.09 -17.02
N TYR A 368 2.92 -9.04 -17.20
CA TYR A 368 1.95 -9.27 -16.13
C TYR A 368 1.95 -10.75 -15.74
N LYS A 369 1.88 -11.03 -14.44
CA LYS A 369 1.65 -12.38 -13.94
C LYS A 369 0.28 -12.46 -13.30
N ASP A 370 -0.51 -13.37 -13.85
CA ASP A 370 -1.86 -13.64 -13.37
C ASP A 370 -1.82 -14.40 -12.05
N ASN A 371 -2.60 -13.91 -11.09
CA ASN A 371 -2.73 -14.52 -9.77
C ASN A 371 -4.21 -14.80 -9.53
N ILE A 372 -4.66 -15.98 -9.98
CA ILE A 372 -6.05 -16.41 -9.90
C ILE A 372 -6.28 -17.24 -8.63
N ARG A 373 -7.38 -16.99 -7.92
CA ARG A 373 -7.81 -17.76 -6.74
C ARG A 373 -9.28 -18.13 -6.89
N PHE A 374 -9.61 -19.41 -6.79
CA PHE A 374 -11.01 -19.86 -6.72
C PHE A 374 -11.43 -20.00 -5.27
N LEU A 375 -12.50 -19.32 -4.90
CA LEU A 375 -13.06 -19.43 -3.56
C LEU A 375 -13.81 -20.77 -3.42
N PRO A 376 -13.70 -21.46 -2.28
CA PRO A 376 -14.61 -22.57 -1.97
C PRO A 376 -16.07 -22.10 -2.11
N LYS A 377 -16.93 -22.95 -2.69
CA LYS A 377 -18.33 -22.63 -3.02
C LYS A 377 -19.04 -21.89 -1.87
N ALA A 378 -18.97 -22.44 -0.66
CA ALA A 378 -19.63 -21.88 0.51
C ALA A 378 -19.19 -20.43 0.83
N ILE A 379 -17.91 -20.12 0.61
CA ILE A 379 -17.35 -18.77 0.84
C ILE A 379 -17.74 -17.84 -0.32
N GLY A 380 -17.68 -18.34 -1.56
CA GLY A 380 -18.11 -17.59 -2.74
C GLY A 380 -19.59 -17.17 -2.63
N ASP A 381 -20.46 -18.10 -2.26
CA ASP A 381 -21.90 -17.85 -2.12
C ASP A 381 -22.22 -16.83 -1.00
N LEU A 382 -21.48 -16.84 0.12
CA LEU A 382 -21.58 -15.80 1.16
C LEU A 382 -21.30 -14.42 0.58
N LEU A 383 -20.23 -14.30 -0.22
CA LEU A 383 -19.78 -13.05 -0.79
C LEU A 383 -20.77 -12.52 -1.85
N LEU A 384 -21.31 -13.41 -2.69
CA LEU A 384 -22.33 -13.06 -3.68
C LEU A 384 -23.63 -12.59 -3.00
N THR A 385 -24.05 -13.26 -1.93
CA THR A 385 -25.22 -12.88 -1.13
C THR A 385 -25.03 -11.50 -0.49
N TYR A 386 -23.85 -11.26 0.08
CA TYR A 386 -23.49 -9.94 0.63
C TYR A 386 -23.55 -8.85 -0.45
N ILE A 387 -22.99 -9.10 -1.63
CA ILE A 387 -22.98 -8.15 -2.75
C ILE A 387 -24.41 -7.84 -3.23
N ALA A 388 -25.27 -8.85 -3.35
CA ALA A 388 -26.62 -8.66 -3.89
C ALA A 388 -27.59 -7.95 -2.93
N TYR A 389 -27.49 -8.20 -1.62
CA TYR A 389 -28.48 -7.73 -0.65
C TYR A 389 -27.94 -6.67 0.31
N VAL A 390 -26.72 -6.86 0.84
CA VAL A 390 -26.18 -6.00 1.90
C VAL A 390 -25.64 -4.70 1.30
N ILE A 391 -24.91 -4.76 0.19
CA ILE A 391 -24.34 -3.57 -0.46
C ILE A 391 -25.43 -2.55 -0.86
N PRO A 392 -26.58 -2.93 -1.46
CA PRO A 392 -27.66 -1.98 -1.74
C PRO A 392 -28.17 -1.23 -0.51
N LEU A 393 -28.43 -1.94 0.60
CA LEU A 393 -28.90 -1.29 1.82
C LEU A 393 -27.83 -0.35 2.41
N ARG A 394 -26.56 -0.74 2.39
CA ARG A 394 -25.43 0.13 2.78
C ARG A 394 -25.35 1.38 1.90
N GLN A 395 -25.56 1.22 0.60
CA GLN A 395 -25.58 2.34 -0.35
C GLN A 395 -26.73 3.32 -0.06
N MET A 396 -27.91 2.83 0.35
CA MET A 396 -29.03 3.68 0.78
C MET A 396 -28.68 4.46 2.06
N PHE A 397 -28.14 3.78 3.06
CA PHE A 397 -27.69 4.39 4.32
C PHE A 397 -26.63 5.47 4.10
N LEU A 398 -25.65 5.19 3.25
CA LEU A 398 -24.60 6.14 2.89
C LEU A 398 -25.17 7.40 2.21
N ARG A 399 -26.11 7.24 1.26
CA ARG A 399 -26.73 8.37 0.55
C ARG A 399 -27.58 9.25 1.45
N GLN A 400 -28.15 8.69 2.51
CA GLN A 400 -28.90 9.49 3.47
C GLN A 400 -27.99 10.36 4.34
N GLN A 401 -26.81 9.85 4.73
CA GLN A 401 -25.83 10.64 5.47
C GLN A 401 -25.08 11.63 4.57
N THR A 402 -24.82 11.26 3.33
CA THR A 402 -24.07 12.06 2.36
C THR A 402 -24.71 11.90 0.97
N PRO A 403 -25.60 12.83 0.58
CA PRO A 403 -26.25 12.79 -0.73
C PRO A 403 -25.23 12.66 -1.86
N GLY A 404 -25.48 11.73 -2.79
CA GLY A 404 -24.60 11.46 -3.94
C GLY A 404 -23.39 10.56 -3.65
N ALA A 405 -23.11 10.21 -2.39
CA ALA A 405 -22.02 9.30 -2.07
C ALA A 405 -22.24 7.89 -2.65
N LEU A 406 -21.16 7.26 -3.09
CA LEU A 406 -21.15 5.91 -3.66
C LEU A 406 -20.41 4.96 -2.73
N ILE A 407 -20.98 3.78 -2.54
CA ILE A 407 -20.35 2.70 -1.78
C ILE A 407 -19.04 2.30 -2.47
N SER A 408 -18.03 2.01 -1.65
CA SER A 408 -16.74 1.55 -2.13
C SER A 408 -16.90 0.30 -3.04
N PRO A 409 -16.25 0.25 -4.21
CA PRO A 409 -16.22 -0.96 -5.04
C PRO A 409 -15.28 -2.02 -4.48
N TYR A 410 -14.47 -1.70 -3.47
CA TYR A 410 -13.51 -2.60 -2.83
C TYR A 410 -14.21 -3.47 -1.79
N LEU A 411 -13.81 -4.75 -1.72
CA LEU A 411 -14.26 -5.73 -0.74
C LEU A 411 -13.35 -5.79 0.49
#